data_AF-A0A496X5L7-F1
#
_entry.id   AF-A0A496X5L7-F1
#
_cell.length_a   1.000
_cell.length_b   1.000
_cell.length_c   1.000
_cell.angle_alpha   90.00
_cell.angle_beta   90.00
_cell.angle_gamma   90.00
#
_symmetry.space_group_name_H-M   'P 1'
#
loop_
_entity.id
_entity.type
_entity.pdbx_description
1 polymer ?
#
loop_
_entity_poly.entity_id
_entity_poly.type
_entity_poly.pdbx_seq_one_letter_code
_entity_poly.pdbx_strand_id
1 'polypeptide(L)'
;TFNSLSIETVLWRIPGLADRFIYFNDDFFLLADTVPEDFFVGDMPVLRGTLKPKKTYGWLRWSISRTINLVAKKLLNVNRSMSVLQQMRGAQLANNEKHFFKIGHAPYPLRREVFENYYNAHYDKCEANIQYPFRDAMQYAPTSLANHIEIQNSNAQLIPDDSVMICYNRDSRKQIQGKIDLIKRRATRFFCVQSLEQADAEDHTLLVKLLDKLIIER
;
A
#
# COMPACT_ATOMS: atom_id res chain seq x y z
N THR A 1 1.93 2.50 -18.46
CA THR A 1 1.62 1.60 -17.33
C THR A 1 0.15 1.72 -16.99
N PHE A 2 -0.47 0.66 -16.50
CA PHE A 2 -1.88 0.68 -16.09
C PHE A 2 -2.07 1.45 -14.78
N ASN A 3 -3.23 2.10 -14.62
CA ASN A 3 -3.58 2.79 -13.37
C ASN A 3 -4.15 1.79 -12.35
N SER A 4 -3.30 1.30 -11.45
CA SER A 4 -3.69 0.32 -10.42
C SER A 4 -4.87 0.82 -9.60
N LEU A 5 -4.97 2.12 -9.29
CA LEU A 5 -6.06 2.66 -8.46
C LEU A 5 -7.41 2.59 -9.15
N SER A 6 -7.44 2.82 -10.48
CA SER A 6 -8.66 2.68 -11.28
C SER A 6 -9.09 1.21 -11.35
N ILE A 7 -8.13 0.29 -11.53
CA ILE A 7 -8.40 -1.16 -11.57
C ILE A 7 -8.89 -1.65 -10.20
N GLU A 8 -8.18 -1.27 -9.12
CA GLU A 8 -8.52 -1.59 -7.73
C GLU A 8 -9.96 -1.19 -7.36
N THR A 9 -10.45 -0.09 -7.93
CA THR A 9 -11.81 0.44 -7.66
C THR A 9 -12.91 -0.51 -8.12
N VAL A 10 -12.63 -1.34 -9.13
CA VAL A 10 -13.64 -2.21 -9.77
C VAL A 10 -13.35 -3.70 -9.59
N LEU A 11 -12.42 -4.09 -8.72
CA LEU A 11 -12.11 -5.50 -8.42
C LEU A 11 -13.38 -6.29 -8.04
N TRP A 12 -14.28 -5.66 -7.28
CA TRP A 12 -15.53 -6.27 -6.83
C TRP A 12 -16.48 -6.71 -7.97
N ARG A 13 -16.27 -6.20 -9.19
CA ARG A 13 -17.03 -6.57 -10.38
C ARG A 13 -16.48 -7.77 -11.13
N ILE A 14 -15.32 -8.31 -10.73
CA ILE A 14 -14.72 -9.48 -11.38
C ILE A 14 -15.65 -10.69 -11.19
N PRO A 15 -16.19 -11.27 -12.29
CA PRO A 15 -17.07 -12.44 -12.18
C PRO A 15 -16.33 -13.61 -11.53
N GLY A 16 -16.96 -14.23 -10.53
CA GLY A 16 -16.37 -15.37 -9.82
C GLY A 16 -15.27 -15.02 -8.81
N LEU A 17 -15.02 -13.72 -8.53
CA LEU A 17 -14.11 -13.34 -7.45
C LEU A 17 -14.67 -13.83 -6.10
N ALA A 18 -13.83 -14.51 -5.34
CA ALA A 18 -14.18 -14.99 -4.01
C ALA A 18 -14.48 -13.83 -3.05
N ASP A 19 -15.37 -14.06 -2.08
CA ASP A 19 -15.73 -13.05 -1.09
C ASP A 19 -14.56 -12.61 -0.21
N ARG A 20 -13.60 -13.51 0.02
CA ARG A 20 -12.31 -13.26 0.63
C ARG A 20 -11.23 -13.60 -0.38
N PHE A 21 -10.35 -12.65 -0.66
CA PHE A 21 -9.26 -12.84 -1.62
C PHE A 21 -8.00 -12.12 -1.15
N ILE A 22 -6.86 -12.55 -1.67
CA ILE A 22 -5.56 -11.93 -1.41
C ILE A 22 -5.09 -11.25 -2.69
N TYR A 23 -4.83 -9.96 -2.61
CA TYR A 23 -4.51 -9.13 -3.77
C TYR A 23 -3.01 -8.85 -3.86
N PHE A 24 -2.37 -9.39 -4.90
CA PHE A 24 -0.96 -9.24 -5.24
C PHE A 24 -0.80 -8.24 -6.40
N ASN A 25 -0.87 -6.94 -6.08
CA ASN A 25 -0.83 -5.84 -7.06
C ASN A 25 0.57 -5.40 -7.51
N ASP A 26 1.57 -5.67 -6.67
CA ASP A 26 2.96 -5.27 -6.90
C ASP A 26 3.83 -6.54 -6.99
N ASP A 27 5.14 -6.35 -7.21
CA ASP A 27 6.13 -7.41 -7.25
C ASP A 27 6.42 -7.97 -5.84
N PHE A 28 5.46 -8.72 -5.30
CA PHE A 28 5.55 -9.36 -3.98
C PHE A 28 6.18 -10.76 -4.05
N PHE A 29 6.95 -11.08 -3.01
CA PHE A 29 7.59 -12.36 -2.79
C PHE A 29 7.26 -12.86 -1.38
N LEU A 30 7.00 -14.16 -1.27
CA LEU A 30 6.79 -14.84 0.01
C LEU A 30 8.14 -15.30 0.55
N LEU A 31 8.55 -14.81 1.71
CA LEU A 31 9.85 -15.13 2.33
C LEU A 31 9.77 -16.23 3.38
N ALA A 32 8.60 -16.42 4.00
CA ALA A 32 8.30 -17.59 4.84
C ALA A 32 7.07 -18.35 4.31
N ASP A 33 6.84 -19.56 4.82
CA ASP A 33 5.59 -20.27 4.57
C ASP A 33 4.42 -19.44 5.11
N THR A 34 3.30 -19.47 4.39
CA THR A 34 2.11 -18.72 4.75
C THR A 34 0.92 -19.65 4.90
N VAL A 35 0.10 -19.39 5.91
CA VAL A 35 -1.17 -20.07 6.15
C VAL A 35 -2.34 -19.11 5.95
N PRO A 36 -3.57 -19.58 5.69
CA PRO A 36 -4.74 -18.70 5.53
C PRO A 36 -4.92 -17.70 6.68
N GLU A 37 -4.58 -18.10 7.91
CA GLU A 37 -4.68 -17.30 9.13
C GLU A 37 -3.72 -16.10 9.15
N ASP A 38 -2.69 -16.11 8.30
CA ASP A 38 -1.85 -14.94 8.10
C ASP A 38 -2.59 -13.81 7.37
N PHE A 39 -3.70 -14.13 6.69
CA PHE A 39 -4.46 -13.18 5.89
C PHE A 39 -5.85 -12.95 6.48
N PHE A 40 -6.48 -13.98 7.05
CA PHE A 40 -7.82 -13.91 7.62
C PHE A 40 -7.94 -14.75 8.89
N VAL A 41 -8.40 -14.13 9.99
CA VAL A 41 -8.83 -14.86 11.19
C VAL A 41 -10.35 -14.86 11.22
N GLY A 42 -10.95 -15.97 10.76
CA GLY A 42 -12.37 -16.01 10.43
C GLY A 42 -12.66 -15.09 9.24
N ASP A 43 -13.56 -14.12 9.41
CA ASP A 43 -13.87 -13.11 8.39
C ASP A 43 -13.12 -11.79 8.59
N MET A 44 -12.26 -11.69 9.61
CA MET A 44 -11.46 -10.50 9.84
C MET A 44 -10.19 -10.53 8.99
N PRO A 45 -9.96 -9.59 8.06
CA PRO A 45 -8.68 -9.43 7.41
C PRO A 45 -7.58 -9.05 8.42
N VAL A 46 -6.39 -9.64 8.23
CA VAL A 46 -5.17 -9.34 8.99
C VAL A 46 -4.42 -8.20 8.29
N LEU A 47 -4.58 -6.99 8.81
CA LEU A 47 -4.03 -5.77 8.23
C LEU A 47 -2.65 -5.46 8.82
N ARG A 48 -1.65 -5.39 7.94
CA ARG A 48 -0.25 -5.08 8.27
C ARG A 48 0.06 -3.62 8.05
N GLY A 49 0.67 -2.97 9.04
CA GLY A 49 1.00 -1.57 8.89
C GLY A 49 1.30 -0.85 10.18
N THR A 50 1.07 0.46 10.16
CA THR A 50 1.29 1.31 11.33
C THR A 50 0.22 2.39 11.40
N LEU A 51 -0.38 2.56 12.57
CA LEU A 51 -1.27 3.69 12.84
C LEU A 51 -0.47 5.00 12.84
N LYS A 52 -0.92 5.97 12.06
CA LYS A 52 -0.30 7.31 11.98
C LYS A 52 -1.33 8.38 12.34
N PRO A 53 -0.95 9.40 13.13
CA PRO A 53 -1.82 10.54 13.36
C PRO A 53 -1.99 11.33 12.06
N LYS A 54 -3.20 11.79 11.78
CA LYS A 54 -3.42 12.78 10.74
C LYS A 54 -2.88 14.12 11.26
N LYS A 55 -1.86 14.68 10.60
CA LYS A 55 -1.35 16.01 10.97
C LYS A 55 -2.39 17.05 10.56
N THR A 56 -3.27 17.44 11.48
CA THR A 56 -4.15 18.59 11.30
C THR A 56 -3.32 19.85 11.55
N TYR A 57 -2.97 20.57 10.49
CA TYR A 57 -2.32 21.87 10.63
C TYR A 57 -3.41 22.94 10.73
N GLY A 58 -3.37 23.78 11.78
CA GLY A 58 -4.24 24.96 11.86
C GLY A 58 -4.06 25.87 10.63
N TRP A 59 -5.11 26.61 10.26
CA TRP A 59 -5.20 27.37 8.99
C TRP A 59 -3.95 28.22 8.68
N LEU A 60 -3.38 28.89 9.69
CA LEU A 60 -2.18 29.72 9.53
C LEU A 60 -0.94 28.89 9.19
N ARG A 61 -0.74 27.78 9.90
CA ARG A 61 0.36 26.84 9.65
C ARG A 61 0.18 26.12 8.32
N TRP A 62 -1.06 25.83 7.93
CA TRP A 62 -1.39 25.28 6.62
C TRP A 62 -1.02 26.26 5.49
N SER A 63 -1.43 27.52 5.58
CA SER A 63 -1.10 28.55 4.58
C SER A 63 0.42 28.77 4.45
N ILE A 64 1.12 28.89 5.57
CA ILE A 64 2.60 29.00 5.58
C ILE A 64 3.23 27.77 4.95
N SER A 65 2.79 26.56 5.35
CA SER A 65 3.32 25.32 4.79
C SER A 65 3.01 25.19 3.30
N ARG A 66 1.88 25.70 2.81
CA ARG A 66 1.49 25.64 1.40
C ARG A 66 2.43 26.48 0.55
N THR A 67 2.74 27.70 0.99
CA THR A 67 3.71 28.59 0.32
C THR A 67 5.11 27.98 0.31
N ILE A 68 5.57 27.46 1.46
CA ILE A 68 6.87 26.79 1.58
C ILE A 68 6.94 25.54 0.70
N ASN A 69 5.89 24.70 0.68
CA ASN A 69 5.87 23.50 -0.16
C ASN A 69 5.82 23.84 -1.65
N LEU A 70 5.18 24.93 -2.08
CA LEU A 70 5.20 25.38 -3.48
C LEU A 70 6.62 25.81 -3.89
N VAL A 71 7.29 26.57 -3.04
CA VAL A 71 8.68 27.01 -3.26
C VAL A 71 9.64 25.82 -3.25
N ALA A 72 9.51 24.92 -2.27
CA ALA A 72 10.33 23.70 -2.17
C ALA A 72 10.05 22.71 -3.31
N LYS A 73 8.81 22.59 -3.80
CA LYS A 73 8.51 21.74 -4.95
C LYS A 73 9.14 22.31 -6.23
N LYS A 74 9.17 23.64 -6.39
CA LYS A 74 9.79 24.32 -7.53
C LYS A 74 11.32 24.31 -7.49
N LEU A 75 11.93 24.41 -6.30
CA LEU A 75 13.39 24.49 -6.13
C LEU A 75 14.07 23.15 -5.86
N LEU A 76 13.40 22.24 -5.16
CA LEU A 76 13.99 20.98 -4.64
C LEU A 76 13.32 19.73 -5.22
N ASN A 77 12.41 19.89 -6.19
CA ASN A 77 11.69 18.80 -6.85
C ASN A 77 11.04 17.79 -5.87
N VAL A 78 10.58 18.27 -4.71
CA VAL A 78 10.06 17.42 -3.64
C VAL A 78 8.70 16.85 -4.05
N ASN A 79 8.69 15.62 -4.54
CA ASN A 79 7.48 14.84 -4.74
C ASN A 79 7.06 14.21 -3.41
N ARG A 80 6.01 14.75 -2.78
CA ARG A 80 5.32 14.02 -1.72
C ARG A 80 4.89 12.68 -2.28
N SER A 81 5.13 11.61 -1.51
CA SER A 81 4.71 10.27 -1.90
C SER A 81 3.20 10.25 -2.13
N MET A 82 2.81 10.11 -3.39
CA MET A 82 1.42 10.07 -3.84
C MET A 82 0.63 8.96 -3.14
N SER A 83 1.29 7.84 -2.83
CA SER A 83 0.66 6.70 -2.17
C SER A 83 0.17 7.04 -0.76
N VAL A 84 0.94 7.79 0.04
CA VAL A 84 0.52 8.18 1.40
C VAL A 84 -0.71 9.08 1.33
N LEU A 85 -0.74 10.05 0.39
CA LEU A 85 -1.89 10.92 0.20
C LEU A 85 -3.14 10.12 -0.22
N GLN A 86 -2.98 9.17 -1.13
CA GLN A 86 -4.05 8.30 -1.62
C GLN A 86 -4.60 7.39 -0.50
N GLN A 87 -3.74 6.86 0.38
CA GLN A 87 -4.16 6.11 1.58
C GLN A 87 -4.92 7.02 2.56
N MET A 88 -4.41 8.23 2.82
CA MET A 88 -5.09 9.20 3.69
C MET A 88 -6.47 9.59 3.17
N ARG A 89 -6.69 9.64 1.85
CA ARG A 89 -8.03 9.86 1.28
C ARG A 89 -8.95 8.65 1.47
N GLY A 90 -8.44 7.44 1.27
CA GLY A 90 -9.20 6.22 1.55
C GLY A 90 -9.69 6.20 3.00
N ALA A 91 -8.83 6.56 3.96
CA ALA A 91 -9.19 6.70 5.37
C ALA A 91 -10.30 7.73 5.61
N GLN A 92 -10.25 8.88 4.94
CA GLN A 92 -11.26 9.94 5.06
C GLN A 92 -12.63 9.50 4.56
N LEU A 93 -12.65 8.77 3.44
CA LEU A 93 -13.88 8.22 2.86
C LEU A 93 -14.52 7.15 3.75
N ALA A 94 -13.75 6.52 4.63
CA ALA A 94 -14.22 5.61 5.66
C ALA A 94 -14.54 6.30 7.00
N ASN A 95 -14.78 7.62 7.01
CA ASN A 95 -15.05 8.42 8.21
C ASN A 95 -13.95 8.40 9.28
N ASN A 96 -12.70 8.07 8.92
CA ASN A 96 -11.58 8.13 9.85
C ASN A 96 -10.85 9.48 9.74
N GLU A 97 -11.17 10.39 10.65
CA GLU A 97 -10.67 11.76 10.60
C GLU A 97 -9.38 12.01 11.39
N LYS A 98 -9.10 11.21 12.42
CA LYS A 98 -8.02 11.50 13.40
C LYS A 98 -6.73 10.72 13.12
N HIS A 99 -6.86 9.48 12.67
CA HIS A 99 -5.72 8.60 12.40
C HIS A 99 -5.90 7.96 11.03
N PHE A 100 -4.82 7.50 10.42
CA PHE A 100 -4.92 6.58 9.30
C PHE A 100 -3.97 5.41 9.53
N PHE A 101 -4.41 4.23 9.17
CA PHE A 101 -3.60 3.03 9.16
C PHE A 101 -2.78 3.03 7.86
N LYS A 102 -1.49 3.35 7.98
CA LYS A 102 -0.58 3.28 6.85
C LYS A 102 -0.28 1.82 6.57
N ILE A 103 -0.75 1.33 5.43
CA ILE A 103 -0.63 -0.09 5.06
C ILE A 103 0.82 -0.39 4.65
N GLY A 104 1.32 -1.53 5.09
CA GLY A 104 2.59 -2.10 4.64
C GLY A 104 2.57 -2.51 3.16
N HIS A 105 3.74 -2.85 2.63
CA HIS A 105 3.87 -3.39 1.27
C HIS A 105 3.91 -4.92 1.35
N ALA A 106 2.74 -5.49 1.64
CA ALA A 106 2.48 -6.92 1.68
C ALA A 106 1.24 -7.25 0.83
N PRO A 107 1.01 -8.52 0.47
CA PRO A 107 -0.23 -8.92 -0.17
C PRO A 107 -1.45 -8.54 0.69
N TYR A 108 -2.50 -8.02 0.03
CA TYR A 108 -3.63 -7.41 0.73
C TYR A 108 -4.77 -8.41 0.92
N PRO A 109 -5.12 -8.83 2.14
CA PRO A 109 -6.36 -9.55 2.40
C PRO A 109 -7.55 -8.59 2.26
N LEU A 110 -8.46 -8.90 1.35
CA LEU A 110 -9.59 -8.04 0.99
C LEU A 110 -10.90 -8.82 0.97
N ARG A 111 -11.99 -8.14 1.34
CA ARG A 111 -13.35 -8.66 1.26
C ARG A 111 -14.11 -7.99 0.14
N ARG A 112 -14.59 -8.79 -0.82
CA ARG A 112 -15.28 -8.32 -2.03
C ARG A 112 -16.51 -7.47 -1.68
N GLU A 113 -17.28 -7.93 -0.70
CA GLU A 113 -18.50 -7.27 -0.24
C GLU A 113 -18.26 -5.85 0.30
N VAL A 114 -17.09 -5.55 0.86
CA VAL A 114 -16.79 -4.21 1.39
C VAL A 114 -16.74 -3.19 0.27
N PHE A 115 -16.09 -3.55 -0.84
CA PHE A 115 -16.04 -2.73 -2.04
C PHE A 115 -17.42 -2.63 -2.69
N GLU A 116 -18.11 -3.76 -2.86
CA GLU A 116 -19.45 -3.81 -3.47
C GLU A 116 -20.44 -2.93 -2.70
N ASN A 117 -20.55 -3.11 -1.38
CA ASN A 117 -21.46 -2.35 -0.53
C ASN A 117 -21.14 -0.85 -0.56
N TYR A 118 -19.85 -0.49 -0.45
CA TYR A 118 -19.44 0.91 -0.50
C TYR A 118 -19.77 1.55 -1.85
N TYR A 119 -19.41 0.90 -2.97
CA TYR A 119 -19.60 1.48 -4.30
C TYR A 119 -21.04 1.44 -4.81
N ASN A 120 -21.87 0.50 -4.33
CA ASN A 120 -23.31 0.55 -4.57
C ASN A 120 -23.96 1.73 -3.83
N ALA A 121 -23.50 2.06 -2.63
CA ALA A 121 -23.98 3.22 -1.86
C ALA A 121 -23.39 4.56 -2.32
N HIS A 122 -22.19 4.55 -2.91
CA HIS A 122 -21.40 5.73 -3.27
C HIS A 122 -20.85 5.64 -4.70
N TYR A 123 -21.72 5.40 -5.67
CA TYR A 123 -21.30 5.18 -7.05
C TYR A 123 -20.56 6.39 -7.65
N ASP A 124 -20.88 7.60 -7.21
CA ASP A 124 -20.15 8.83 -7.57
C ASP A 124 -18.65 8.74 -7.24
N LYS A 125 -18.30 8.08 -6.13
CA LYS A 125 -16.89 7.84 -5.73
C LYS A 125 -16.22 6.77 -6.58
N CYS A 126 -16.98 5.81 -7.11
CA CYS A 126 -16.48 4.82 -8.08
C CYS A 126 -16.12 5.53 -9.38
N GLU A 127 -17.08 6.22 -10.00
CA GLU A 127 -16.89 6.94 -11.27
C GLU A 127 -15.76 7.97 -11.18
N ALA A 128 -15.74 8.76 -10.10
CA ALA A 128 -14.71 9.75 -9.90
C ALA A 128 -13.30 9.14 -9.78
N ASN A 129 -13.14 7.91 -9.29
CA ASN A 129 -11.83 7.29 -9.13
C ASN A 129 -11.37 6.54 -10.39
N ILE A 130 -12.27 6.00 -11.21
CA ILE A 130 -11.92 5.23 -12.42
C ILE A 130 -11.65 6.09 -13.66
N GLN A 131 -12.12 7.34 -13.68
CA GLN A 131 -12.02 8.23 -14.85
C GLN A 131 -10.57 8.54 -15.29
N TYR A 132 -9.57 8.28 -14.45
CA TYR A 132 -8.19 8.66 -14.69
C TYR A 132 -7.41 7.58 -15.46
N PRO A 133 -6.89 7.88 -16.67
CA PRO A 133 -6.05 6.93 -17.42
C PRO A 133 -4.71 6.64 -16.74
N PHE A 134 -4.15 7.64 -16.04
CA PHE A 134 -2.90 7.55 -15.29
C PHE A 134 -3.12 7.96 -13.83
N ARG A 135 -2.21 7.53 -12.93
CA ARG A 135 -2.32 7.81 -11.50
C ARG A 135 -2.38 9.30 -11.26
N ASP A 136 -3.47 9.75 -10.64
CA ASP A 136 -3.72 11.16 -10.37
C ASP A 136 -3.66 11.48 -8.87
N ALA A 137 -3.32 12.73 -8.58
CA ALA A 137 -3.23 13.25 -7.23
C ALA A 137 -4.59 13.42 -6.57
N MET A 138 -5.72 13.32 -7.28
CA MET A 138 -7.08 13.37 -6.75
C MET A 138 -7.65 12.00 -6.41
N GLN A 139 -7.09 10.93 -6.96
CA GLN A 139 -7.49 9.56 -6.64
C GLN A 139 -7.24 9.22 -5.17
N TYR A 140 -7.93 8.19 -4.69
CA TYR A 140 -7.68 7.52 -3.42
C TYR A 140 -7.30 6.06 -3.67
N ALA A 141 -6.70 5.43 -2.66
CA ALA A 141 -6.36 4.01 -2.69
C ALA A 141 -7.58 3.16 -2.25
N PRO A 142 -8.21 2.37 -3.14
CA PRO A 142 -9.39 1.58 -2.79
C PRO A 142 -9.09 0.51 -1.74
N THR A 143 -7.92 -0.11 -1.81
CA THR A 143 -7.36 -0.99 -0.77
C THR A 143 -7.32 -0.31 0.60
N SER A 144 -6.92 0.96 0.64
CA SER A 144 -6.92 1.74 1.88
C SER A 144 -8.31 2.06 2.39
N LEU A 145 -9.23 2.43 1.50
CA LEU A 145 -10.64 2.64 1.85
C LEU A 145 -11.24 1.39 2.50
N ALA A 146 -11.14 0.24 1.83
CA ALA A 146 -11.70 -1.02 2.33
C ALA A 146 -11.12 -1.39 3.71
N ASN A 147 -9.80 -1.30 3.87
CA ASN A 147 -9.13 -1.56 5.16
C ASN A 147 -9.65 -0.64 6.28
N HIS A 148 -9.91 0.64 5.99
CA HIS A 148 -10.42 1.56 7.01
C HIS A 148 -11.89 1.32 7.35
N ILE A 149 -12.71 0.89 6.39
CA ILE A 149 -14.10 0.46 6.65
C ILE A 149 -14.08 -0.73 7.63
N GLU A 150 -13.24 -1.72 7.37
CA GLU A 150 -13.09 -2.89 8.26
C GLU A 150 -12.62 -2.49 9.66
N ILE A 151 -11.66 -1.56 9.75
CA ILE A 151 -11.21 -0.99 11.03
C ILE A 151 -12.35 -0.28 11.77
N GLN A 152 -13.16 0.54 11.07
CA GLN A 152 -14.29 1.23 11.72
C GLN A 152 -15.35 0.25 12.22
N ASN A 153 -15.56 -0.85 11.50
CA ASN A 153 -16.51 -1.88 11.88
C ASN A 153 -15.97 -2.84 12.95
N SER A 154 -14.75 -2.62 13.46
CA SER A 154 -14.05 -3.54 14.37
C SER A 154 -13.92 -4.96 13.78
N ASN A 155 -13.90 -5.08 12.46
CA ASN A 155 -13.77 -6.34 11.72
C ASN A 155 -12.39 -6.41 11.04
N ALA A 156 -11.33 -6.14 11.79
CA ALA A 156 -9.97 -6.26 11.29
C ALA A 156 -9.01 -6.58 12.43
N GLN A 157 -8.04 -7.45 12.17
CA GLN A 157 -6.91 -7.66 13.06
C GLN A 157 -5.73 -6.79 12.60
N LEU A 158 -5.30 -5.86 13.44
CA LEU A 158 -4.15 -5.00 13.14
C LEU A 158 -2.87 -5.63 13.69
N ILE A 159 -1.88 -5.81 12.83
CA ILE A 159 -0.54 -6.30 13.22
C ILE A 159 0.55 -5.33 12.78
N PRO A 160 1.72 -5.33 13.47
CA PRO A 160 2.91 -4.65 12.97
C PRO A 160 3.24 -5.07 11.54
N ASP A 161 3.81 -4.16 10.77
CA ASP A 161 4.30 -4.45 9.43
C ASP A 161 5.46 -5.47 9.49
N ASP A 162 5.23 -6.68 8.97
CA ASP A 162 6.21 -7.76 8.83
C ASP A 162 6.71 -7.90 7.38
N SER A 163 6.54 -6.85 6.56
CA SER A 163 7.03 -6.76 5.19
C SER A 163 8.22 -5.83 5.05
N VAL A 164 8.98 -6.02 3.97
CA VAL A 164 10.03 -5.09 3.55
C VAL A 164 9.90 -4.80 2.08
N MET A 165 10.00 -3.52 1.71
CA MET A 165 10.03 -3.09 0.31
C MET A 165 11.36 -2.45 -0.02
N ILE A 166 12.06 -2.94 -1.05
CA ILE A 166 13.20 -2.26 -1.67
C ILE A 166 12.68 -1.44 -2.84
N CYS A 167 13.04 -0.16 -2.87
CA CYS A 167 12.61 0.78 -3.89
C CYS A 167 13.84 1.50 -4.48
N TYR A 168 14.32 1.01 -5.63
CA TYR A 168 15.61 1.42 -6.19
C TYR A 168 15.69 2.89 -6.60
N ASN A 169 14.56 3.53 -6.89
CA ASN A 169 14.51 4.96 -7.20
C ASN A 169 14.45 5.87 -5.96
N ARG A 170 14.38 5.31 -4.75
CA ARG A 170 14.17 6.06 -3.50
C ARG A 170 15.13 5.69 -2.38
N ASP A 171 15.53 4.42 -2.30
CA ASP A 171 16.43 3.95 -1.27
C ASP A 171 17.89 4.21 -1.65
N SER A 172 18.68 4.70 -0.70
CA SER A 172 20.14 4.70 -0.80
C SER A 172 20.70 3.29 -0.71
N ARG A 173 21.91 3.06 -1.24
CA ARG A 173 22.65 1.79 -1.10
C ARG A 173 22.68 1.26 0.34
N LYS A 174 22.89 2.13 1.33
CA LYS A 174 22.87 1.75 2.76
C LYS A 174 21.50 1.25 3.21
N GLN A 175 20.41 1.87 2.76
CA GLN A 175 19.05 1.42 3.07
C GLN A 175 18.73 0.10 2.37
N ILE A 176 19.13 -0.06 1.11
CA ILE A 176 18.99 -1.32 0.37
C ILE A 176 19.71 -2.45 1.11
N GLN A 177 20.98 -2.24 1.49
CA GLN A 177 21.74 -3.24 2.23
C GLN A 177 21.08 -3.62 3.57
N GLY A 178 20.62 -2.63 4.34
CA GLY A 178 19.91 -2.89 5.60
C GLY A 178 18.62 -3.70 5.40
N LYS A 179 17.89 -3.47 4.30
CA LYS A 179 16.70 -4.27 3.95
C LYS A 179 17.08 -5.70 3.54
N ILE A 180 18.14 -5.87 2.76
CA ILE A 180 18.68 -7.19 2.40
C ILE A 180 19.10 -7.96 3.65
N ASP A 181 19.71 -7.30 4.64
CA ASP A 181 20.10 -7.93 5.89
C ASP A 181 18.88 -8.40 6.71
N LEU A 182 17.78 -7.64 6.72
CA LEU A 182 16.51 -8.07 7.33
C LEU A 182 15.96 -9.34 6.65
N ILE A 183 16.00 -9.38 5.32
CA ILE A 183 15.57 -10.55 4.53
C ILE A 183 16.45 -11.77 4.86
N LYS A 184 17.78 -11.61 4.84
CA LYS A 184 18.73 -12.70 5.14
C LYS A 184 18.58 -13.26 6.54
N ARG A 185 18.21 -12.43 7.52
CA ARG A 185 17.95 -12.84 8.91
C ARG A 185 16.57 -13.49 9.11
N ARG A 186 15.78 -13.64 8.03
CA ARG A 186 14.40 -14.15 8.07
C ARG A 186 13.50 -13.37 9.05
N ALA A 187 13.73 -12.05 9.15
CA ALA A 187 12.98 -11.17 10.04
C ALA A 187 11.66 -10.65 9.43
N THR A 188 11.40 -10.97 8.16
CA THR A 188 10.26 -10.47 7.39
C THR A 188 9.57 -11.62 6.66
N ARG A 189 8.24 -11.58 6.60
CA ARG A 189 7.43 -12.60 5.92
C ARG A 189 7.23 -12.31 4.45
N PHE A 190 7.14 -11.03 4.10
CA PHE A 190 6.90 -10.56 2.74
C PHE A 190 8.00 -9.63 2.27
N PHE A 191 8.29 -9.69 0.98
CA PHE A 191 9.22 -8.81 0.31
C PHE A 191 8.57 -8.21 -0.93
N CYS A 192 8.79 -6.91 -1.15
CA CYS A 192 8.35 -6.22 -2.35
C CYS A 192 9.54 -5.52 -3.00
N VAL A 193 9.59 -5.56 -4.32
CA VAL A 193 10.54 -4.77 -5.11
C VAL A 193 9.77 -3.69 -5.87
N GLN A 194 10.35 -2.50 -5.95
CA GLN A 194 9.81 -1.42 -6.75
C GLN A 194 10.92 -0.71 -7.53
N SER A 195 10.59 -0.33 -8.77
CA SER A 195 11.49 0.35 -9.69
C SER A 195 12.76 -0.45 -9.99
N LEU A 196 12.62 -1.78 -10.13
CA LEU A 196 13.75 -2.67 -10.43
C LEU A 196 14.50 -2.27 -11.71
N GLU A 197 13.81 -1.68 -12.67
CA GLU A 197 14.40 -1.14 -13.91
C GLU A 197 15.44 -0.03 -13.67
N GLN A 198 15.49 0.55 -12.47
CA GLN A 198 16.46 1.56 -12.06
C GLN A 198 17.60 1.00 -11.21
N ALA A 199 17.60 -0.31 -10.92
CA ALA A 199 18.70 -0.97 -10.25
C ALA A 199 19.93 -1.02 -11.17
N ASP A 200 21.13 -0.87 -10.59
CA ASP A 200 22.36 -1.15 -11.33
C ASP A 200 22.61 -2.66 -11.46
N ALA A 201 23.59 -3.03 -12.29
CA ALA A 201 23.89 -4.43 -12.58
C ALA A 201 24.31 -5.23 -11.32
N GLU A 202 24.94 -4.56 -10.36
CA GLU A 202 25.35 -5.17 -9.09
C GLU A 202 24.14 -5.47 -8.22
N ASP A 203 23.24 -4.50 -8.03
CA ASP A 203 21.99 -4.65 -7.29
C ASP A 203 21.08 -5.70 -7.93
N HIS A 204 20.99 -5.74 -9.26
CA HIS A 204 20.23 -6.77 -9.97
C HIS A 204 20.80 -8.16 -9.71
N THR A 205 22.13 -8.33 -9.81
CA THR A 205 22.80 -9.60 -9.54
C THR A 205 22.61 -10.03 -8.08
N LEU A 206 22.69 -9.09 -7.14
CA LEU A 206 22.49 -9.34 -5.72
C LEU A 206 21.06 -9.78 -5.42
N LEU A 207 20.06 -9.12 -6.02
CA LEU A 207 18.65 -9.46 -5.86
C LEU A 207 18.35 -10.85 -6.40
N VAL A 208 18.82 -11.18 -7.62
CA VAL A 208 18.62 -12.51 -8.21
C VAL A 208 19.23 -13.58 -7.33
N LYS A 209 20.49 -13.42 -6.89
CA LYS A 209 21.13 -14.37 -5.97
C LYS A 209 20.38 -14.52 -4.64
N LEU A 210 19.82 -13.43 -4.12
CA LEU A 210 19.02 -13.45 -2.90
C LEU A 210 17.75 -14.28 -3.11
N LEU A 211 17.01 -14.04 -4.20
CA LEU A 211 15.78 -14.74 -4.53
C LEU A 211 16.03 -16.22 -4.86
N ASP A 212 17.06 -16.54 -5.65
CA ASP A 212 17.45 -17.92 -5.96
C ASP A 212 17.68 -18.72 -4.67
N LYS A 213 18.42 -18.13 -3.72
CA LYS A 213 18.65 -18.77 -2.43
C LYS A 213 17.34 -19.01 -1.66
N LEU A 214 16.43 -18.06 -1.68
CA LEU A 214 15.17 -18.13 -0.94
C LEU A 214 14.15 -19.09 -1.56
N ILE A 215 14.20 -19.29 -2.88
CA ILE A 215 13.31 -20.17 -3.63
C ILE A 215 13.85 -21.61 -3.64
N ILE A 216 15.17 -21.80 -3.80
CA ILE A 216 15.80 -23.13 -3.89
C ILE A 216 15.96 -23.80 -2.51
N GLU A 217 16.06 -23.03 -1.43
CA GLU A 217 16.12 -23.57 -0.06
C GLU A 217 14.74 -23.91 0.53
N ARG A 218 13.67 -23.87 -0.26
CA ARG A 218 12.33 -24.38 0.08
C ARG A 218 12.08 -25.72 -0.61
#